data_AF-A0A662VMA8-F1
#
_entry.id   AF-A0A662VMA8-F1
#
_cell.length_a   1.000
_cell.length_b   1.000
_cell.length_c   1.000
_cell.angle_alpha   90.00
_cell.angle_beta   90.00
_cell.angle_gamma   90.00
#
_symmetry.space_group_name_H-M   'P 1'
#
loop_
_entity.id
_entity.type
_entity.pdbx_description
1 polymer ?
#
loop_
_entity_poly.entity_id
_entity_poly.type
_entity_poly.pdbx_seq_one_letter_code
_entity_poly.pdbx_strand_id
1 'polypeptide(L)'
;MAATISDVRLQIGDIETPYQFDDPAIQQALDEAAELLSTGGVNIETALGKRAHKLQASIFLVSAFLGRIKNRVVKSIKEGDVSIDYVDLWNQLESWKEELRDIIMKFQDPIELSYDDF
;
A
#
# COMPACT_ATOMS: atom_id res chain seq x y z
N MET A 1 18.21 0.59 0.43
CA MET A 1 17.60 -0.42 -0.47
C MET A 1 16.09 -0.27 -0.37
N ALA A 2 15.48 0.38 -1.37
CA ALA A 2 14.04 0.58 -1.52
C ALA A 2 13.25 -0.74 -1.64
N ALA A 3 11.91 -0.67 -1.53
CA ALA A 3 11.04 -1.82 -1.72
C ALA A 3 11.15 -2.39 -3.15
N THR A 4 11.08 -3.72 -3.28
CA THR A 4 11.18 -4.40 -4.57
C THR A 4 9.82 -4.86 -5.09
N ILE A 5 9.73 -5.17 -6.40
CA ILE A 5 8.54 -5.77 -7.02
C ILE A 5 8.12 -7.05 -6.29
N SER A 6 9.07 -7.91 -5.94
CA SER A 6 8.82 -9.15 -5.18
C SER A 6 8.22 -8.89 -3.81
N ASP A 7 8.67 -7.82 -3.12
CA ASP A 7 8.09 -7.45 -1.83
C ASP A 7 6.62 -7.04 -1.98
N VAL A 8 6.31 -6.19 -2.97
CA VAL A 8 4.95 -5.73 -3.23
C VAL A 8 4.03 -6.88 -3.61
N ARG A 9 4.48 -7.80 -4.46
CA ARG A 9 3.77 -9.05 -4.79
C ARG A 9 3.37 -9.85 -3.56
N LEU A 10 4.33 -10.08 -2.65
CA LEU A 10 4.07 -10.73 -1.37
C LEU A 10 3.06 -9.98 -0.52
N GLN A 11 3.06 -8.64 -0.56
CA GLN A 11 2.09 -7.83 0.20
C GLN A 11 0.67 -8.04 -0.30
N ILE A 12 0.48 -8.03 -1.61
CA ILE A 12 -0.83 -8.11 -2.26
C ILE A 12 -1.28 -9.56 -2.52
N GLY A 13 -0.46 -10.55 -2.18
CA GLY A 13 -0.74 -11.96 -2.39
C GLY A 13 -0.60 -12.44 -3.84
N ASP A 14 0.04 -11.65 -4.71
CA ASP A 14 0.22 -11.96 -6.14
C ASP A 14 1.53 -12.73 -6.37
N ILE A 15 1.53 -14.02 -6.03
CA ILE A 15 2.71 -14.89 -6.11
C ILE A 15 2.56 -16.06 -7.09
N GLU A 16 1.38 -16.28 -7.65
CA GLU A 16 1.08 -17.38 -8.57
C GLU A 16 0.84 -16.87 -10.00
N THR A 17 1.25 -17.65 -11.00
CA THR A 17 1.00 -17.34 -12.42
C THR A 17 -0.38 -17.84 -12.86
N PRO A 18 -1.17 -17.06 -13.63
CA PRO A 18 -0.83 -15.76 -14.21
C PRO A 18 -0.88 -14.62 -13.19
N TYR A 19 0.17 -13.78 -13.16
CA TYR A 19 0.23 -12.65 -12.23
C TYR A 19 -0.96 -11.72 -12.43
N GLN A 20 -1.58 -11.30 -11.32
CA GLN A 20 -2.70 -10.36 -11.37
C GLN A 20 -2.25 -8.94 -11.69
N PHE A 21 -1.02 -8.58 -11.32
CA PHE A 21 -0.39 -7.30 -11.60
C PHE A 21 0.94 -7.49 -12.34
N ASP A 22 1.02 -6.92 -13.55
CA ASP A 22 2.24 -6.95 -14.35
C ASP A 22 3.35 -6.11 -13.70
N ASP A 23 4.62 -6.52 -13.89
CA ASP A 23 5.80 -5.81 -13.36
C ASP A 23 5.80 -4.30 -13.66
N PRO A 24 5.42 -3.83 -14.87
CA PRO A 24 5.38 -2.38 -15.15
C PRO A 24 4.36 -1.63 -14.28
N ALA A 25 3.20 -2.23 -13.98
CA ALA A 25 2.20 -1.60 -13.13
C ALA A 25 2.68 -1.52 -11.68
N ILE A 26 3.37 -2.56 -11.20
CA ILE A 26 3.97 -2.57 -9.86
C ILE A 26 5.09 -1.53 -9.76
N GLN A 27 5.96 -1.44 -10.77
CA GLN A 27 7.03 -0.45 -10.79
C GLN A 27 6.47 0.97 -10.79
N GLN A 28 5.44 1.24 -11.60
CA GLN A 28 4.76 2.53 -11.59
C GLN A 28 4.19 2.87 -10.20
N ALA A 29 3.54 1.92 -9.54
CA ALA A 29 3.01 2.12 -8.19
C ALA A 29 4.11 2.38 -7.15
N LEU A 30 5.28 1.76 -7.29
CA LEU A 30 6.45 2.04 -6.46
C LEU A 30 6.99 3.46 -6.71
N ASP A 31 7.08 3.89 -7.96
CA ASP A 31 7.59 5.22 -8.30
C ASP A 31 6.65 6.32 -7.77
N GLU A 32 5.34 6.18 -7.98
CA GLU A 32 4.31 7.08 -7.45
C GLU A 32 4.31 7.09 -5.90
N ALA A 33 4.52 5.93 -5.27
CA ALA A 33 4.59 5.83 -3.82
C ALA A 33 5.84 6.53 -3.27
N ALA A 34 6.98 6.43 -3.94
CA ALA A 34 8.20 7.11 -3.55
C ALA A 34 8.03 8.64 -3.64
N GLU A 35 7.41 9.13 -4.72
CA GLU A 35 7.13 10.55 -4.89
C GLU A 35 6.22 11.07 -3.76
N LEU A 36 5.07 10.42 -3.52
CA LEU A 36 4.14 10.81 -2.47
C LEU A 36 4.80 10.84 -1.08
N LEU A 37 5.53 9.78 -0.72
CA LEU A 37 6.20 9.68 0.58
C LEU A 37 7.32 10.71 0.74
N SER A 38 8.05 11.01 -0.34
CA SER A 38 9.08 12.04 -0.33
C SER A 38 8.50 13.43 -0.05
N THR A 39 7.34 13.76 -0.63
CA THR A 39 6.64 15.03 -0.34
C THR A 39 6.16 15.12 1.11
N GLY A 40 5.87 13.98 1.74
CA GLY A 40 5.51 13.87 3.15
C GLY A 40 6.70 13.81 4.12
N GLY A 41 7.94 13.94 3.63
CA GLY A 41 9.16 13.89 4.46
C GLY A 41 9.58 12.50 4.92
N VAL A 42 9.02 11.44 4.34
CA VAL A 42 9.33 10.06 4.73
C VAL A 42 10.61 9.58 4.02
N ASN A 43 11.62 9.21 4.81
CA ASN A 43 12.86 8.65 4.27
C ASN A 43 12.72 7.15 3.97
N ILE A 44 12.54 6.81 2.70
CA ILE A 44 12.36 5.44 2.19
C ILE A 44 13.58 4.53 2.37
N GLU A 45 14.76 5.06 2.73
CA GLU A 45 15.95 4.24 2.99
C GLU A 45 15.95 3.59 4.38
N THR A 46 15.12 4.08 5.30
CA THR A 46 14.94 3.52 6.63
C THR A 46 14.05 2.27 6.61
N ALA A 47 14.14 1.40 7.62
CA ALA A 47 13.28 0.20 7.69
C ALA A 47 11.77 0.55 7.68
N LEU A 48 11.39 1.60 8.41
CA LEU A 48 10.00 2.10 8.42
C LEU A 48 9.60 2.74 7.09
N GLY A 49 10.50 3.52 6.47
CA GLY A 49 10.25 4.14 5.17
C GLY A 49 10.10 3.12 4.05
N LYS A 50 10.88 2.04 4.04
CA LYS A 50 10.70 0.91 3.10
C LYS A 50 9.34 0.25 3.26
N ARG A 51 8.91 0.05 4.51
CA ARG A 51 7.59 -0.51 4.83
C ARG A 51 6.48 0.42 4.35
N ALA A 52 6.60 1.73 4.58
CA ALA A 52 5.67 2.72 4.07
C ALA A 52 5.62 2.72 2.53
N HIS A 53 6.78 2.66 1.87
CA HIS A 53 6.90 2.61 0.41
C HIS A 53 6.18 1.40 -0.19
N LYS A 54 6.43 0.22 0.38
CA LYS A 54 5.76 -1.03 0.03
C LYS A 54 4.25 -0.97 0.24
N LEU A 55 3.80 -0.46 1.40
CA LEU A 55 2.37 -0.34 1.73
C LEU A 55 1.67 0.62 0.78
N GLN A 56 2.23 1.80 0.56
CA GLN A 56 1.66 2.82 -0.32
C GLN A 56 1.50 2.29 -1.76
N ALA A 57 2.52 1.60 -2.30
CA ALA A 57 2.43 0.98 -3.63
C ALA A 57 1.34 -0.10 -3.68
N SER A 58 1.24 -0.93 -2.65
CA SER A 58 0.22 -1.99 -2.53
C SER A 58 -1.20 -1.40 -2.46
N ILE A 59 -1.37 -0.32 -1.69
CA ILE A 59 -2.62 0.43 -1.59
C ILE A 59 -3.03 1.01 -2.95
N PHE A 60 -2.10 1.56 -3.73
CA PHE A 60 -2.41 2.09 -5.06
C PHE A 60 -2.93 1.01 -6.00
N LEU A 61 -2.25 -0.14 -6.06
CA LEU A 61 -2.64 -1.26 -6.92
C LEU A 61 -4.03 -1.80 -6.54
N VAL A 62 -4.24 -2.09 -5.25
CA VAL A 62 -5.50 -2.64 -4.76
C VAL A 62 -6.64 -1.63 -4.86
N SER A 63 -6.39 -0.34 -4.59
CA SER A 63 -7.41 0.70 -4.76
C SER A 63 -7.81 0.87 -6.22
N ALA A 64 -6.86 0.85 -7.15
CA ALA A 64 -7.13 0.92 -8.58
C ALA A 64 -7.93 -0.30 -9.05
N PHE A 65 -7.56 -1.50 -8.57
CA PHE A 65 -8.28 -2.73 -8.85
C PHE A 65 -9.72 -2.67 -8.35
N LEU A 66 -9.92 -2.40 -7.06
CA LEU A 66 -11.25 -2.24 -6.44
C LEU A 66 -12.08 -1.16 -7.15
N GLY A 67 -11.47 -0.05 -7.54
CA GLY A 67 -12.12 1.02 -8.29
C GLY A 67 -12.69 0.57 -9.64
N ARG A 68 -11.95 -0.28 -10.38
CA ARG A 68 -12.40 -0.83 -11.68
C ARG A 68 -13.58 -1.79 -11.55
N ILE A 69 -13.67 -2.50 -10.43
CA ILE A 69 -14.71 -3.51 -10.19
C ILE A 69 -15.87 -3.03 -9.33
N LYS A 70 -15.79 -1.83 -8.73
CA LYS A 70 -16.79 -1.25 -7.82
C LYS A 70 -18.22 -1.23 -8.39
N ASN A 71 -18.36 -1.14 -9.71
CA ASN A 71 -19.66 -1.13 -10.39
C ASN A 71 -20.14 -2.52 -10.84
N ARG A 72 -19.40 -3.59 -10.53
CA ARG A 72 -19.74 -4.96 -10.92
C ARG A 72 -20.41 -5.68 -9.74
N VAL A 73 -21.46 -6.45 -10.01
CA VAL A 73 -22.16 -7.28 -9.01
C VAL A 73 -21.39 -8.59 -8.78
N VAL A 74 -20.11 -8.47 -8.44
CA VAL A 74 -19.25 -9.61 -8.13
C VAL A 74 -18.92 -9.49 -6.65
N LYS A 75 -19.07 -10.57 -5.88
CA LYS A 75 -18.81 -10.60 -4.42
C LYS A 75 -17.47 -11.24 -4.05
N SER A 76 -16.94 -12.09 -4.93
CA SER A 76 -15.63 -12.71 -4.80
C SER A 76 -15.06 -13.02 -6.17
N ILE A 77 -13.73 -13.11 -6.27
CA ILE A 77 -13.04 -13.71 -7.41
C ILE A 77 -12.49 -15.04 -6.94
N LYS A 78 -12.76 -16.08 -7.72
CA LYS A 78 -12.11 -17.37 -7.56
C LYS A 78 -11.15 -17.58 -8.71
N GLU A 79 -9.88 -17.75 -8.40
CA GLU A 79 -8.83 -18.12 -9.34
C GLU A 79 -8.15 -19.37 -8.79
N GLY A 80 -8.30 -20.51 -9.49
CA GLY A 80 -7.87 -21.81 -8.99
C GLY A 80 -8.55 -22.19 -7.67
N ASP A 81 -7.76 -22.51 -6.65
CA ASP A 81 -8.22 -22.80 -5.28
C ASP A 81 -8.28 -21.56 -4.38
N VAL A 82 -7.83 -20.41 -4.88
CA VAL A 82 -7.82 -19.15 -4.13
C VAL A 82 -9.16 -18.43 -4.38
N SER A 83 -9.91 -18.24 -3.29
CA SER A 83 -11.10 -17.39 -3.29
C SER A 83 -10.77 -16.11 -2.54
N ILE A 84 -10.77 -14.99 -3.25
CA ILE A 84 -10.60 -13.67 -2.68
C ILE A 84 -11.99 -13.06 -2.51
N ASP A 85 -12.45 -12.94 -1.27
CA ASP A 85 -13.64 -12.15 -0.95
C ASP A 85 -13.28 -10.66 -1.05
N TYR A 86 -14.09 -9.89 -1.76
CA TYR A 86 -13.82 -8.46 -1.89
C TYR A 86 -14.00 -7.71 -0.59
N VAL A 87 -14.86 -8.19 0.32
CA VAL A 87 -15.00 -7.61 1.65
C VAL A 87 -13.69 -7.75 2.42
N ASP A 88 -13.05 -8.91 2.33
CA ASP A 88 -11.74 -9.15 2.96
C ASP A 88 -10.65 -8.27 2.33
N LEU A 89 -10.66 -8.11 1.01
CA LEU A 89 -9.73 -7.23 0.31
C LEU A 89 -9.93 -5.74 0.67
N TRP A 90 -11.18 -5.30 0.85
CA TRP A 90 -11.51 -3.96 1.34
C TRP A 90 -11.04 -3.75 2.78
N ASN A 91 -11.29 -4.72 3.66
CA ASN A 91 -10.83 -4.66 5.05
C ASN A 91 -9.29 -4.62 5.13
N GLN A 92 -8.62 -5.40 4.30
CA GLN A 92 -7.16 -5.42 4.20
C GLN A 92 -6.61 -4.09 3.67
N LEU A 93 -7.28 -3.48 2.68
CA LEU A 93 -6.93 -2.16 2.18
C LEU A 93 -7.03 -1.09 3.28
N GLU A 94 -8.13 -1.08 4.05
CA GLU A 94 -8.30 -0.12 5.14
C GLU A 94 -7.27 -0.34 6.25
N SER A 95 -6.98 -1.60 6.61
CA SER A 95 -5.92 -1.92 7.56
C SER A 95 -4.55 -1.43 7.10
N TRP A 96 -4.20 -1.57 5.82
CA TRP A 96 -2.94 -1.03 5.29
C TRP A 96 -2.89 0.49 5.28
N LYS A 97 -4.01 1.18 5.02
CA LYS A 97 -4.08 2.64 5.10
C LYS A 97 -3.88 3.14 6.52
N GLU A 98 -4.48 2.47 7.51
CA GLU A 98 -4.28 2.78 8.93
C GLU A 98 -2.82 2.56 9.32
N GLU A 99 -2.24 1.41 8.98
CA GLU A 99 -0.84 1.11 9.24
C GLU A 99 0.11 2.14 8.60
N LEU A 100 -0.16 2.53 7.35
CA LEU A 100 0.62 3.56 6.68
C LEU A 100 0.50 4.91 7.38
N ARG A 101 -0.72 5.31 7.81
CA ARG A 101 -0.93 6.55 8.57
C ARG A 101 -0.12 6.53 9.86
N ASP A 102 -0.13 5.43 10.60
CA ASP A 102 0.65 5.28 11.83
C ASP A 102 2.15 5.38 11.57
N ILE A 103 2.63 4.87 10.44
CA ILE A 103 4.04 5.02 10.06
C ILE A 103 4.34 6.48 9.71
N ILE A 104 3.51 7.14 8.90
CA ILE A 104 3.70 8.55 8.52
C ILE A 104 3.69 9.47 9.75
N MET A 105 2.79 9.23 10.71
CA MET A 105 2.73 9.97 11.97
C MET A 105 3.99 9.83 12.83
N LYS A 106 4.80 8.79 12.64
CA LYS A 106 6.09 8.63 13.31
C LYS A 106 7.22 9.40 12.61
N PHE A 107 7.04 9.79 11.35
CA PHE A 107 7.98 10.62 10.59
C PHE A 107 7.66 12.11 10.66
N GLN A 108 6.39 12.45 10.87
CA GLN A 108 6.01 13.79 11.26
C GLN A 108 6.39 13.94 12.74
N ASP A 109 7.27 14.88 13.06
CA ASP A 109 7.63 15.16 14.46
C ASP A 109 6.36 15.25 15.31
N PRO A 110 6.35 14.71 16.55
CA PRO A 110 5.32 15.12 17.49
C PRO A 110 5.41 16.64 17.53
N ILE A 111 4.33 17.32 17.15
CA ILE A 111 4.20 18.74 17.45
C ILE A 111 4.30 18.80 18.97
N GLU A 112 5.49 19.10 19.49
CA GLU A 112 5.63 19.63 20.83
C GLU A 112 4.82 20.92 20.81
N LEU A 113 3.56 20.82 21.20
CA LEU A 113 2.80 21.95 21.73
C LEU A 113 3.53 22.32 23.02
N SER A 114 4.66 23.02 22.88
CA SER A 114 5.18 23.84 23.95
C SER A 114 4.08 24.87 24.22
N TYR A 115 3.27 24.59 25.22
CA TYR A 115 2.56 25.64 25.92
C TYR A 115 3.66 26.49 26.55
N ASP A 116 4.11 27.51 25.80
CA ASP A 116 4.78 28.66 26.40
C ASP A 116 3.74 29.30 27.34
N ASP A 117 3.84 28.95 28.61
CA ASP A 117 3.20 29.67 29.69
C ASP A 117 3.73 31.12 29.66
N PHE A 118 2.92 32.05 29.15
CA PHE A 118 3.07 33.49 29.32
C PHE A 118 1.76 34.13 29.80
#